data_AF-A0A401X6X5-F1
#
_entry.id   AF-A0A401X6X5-F1
#
_cell.length_a   1.000
_cell.length_b   1.000
_cell.length_c   1.000
_cell.angle_alpha   90.00
_cell.angle_beta   90.00
_cell.angle_gamma   90.00
#
_symmetry.space_group_name_H-M   'P 1'
#
loop_
_entity.id
_entity.type
_entity.pdbx_description
1 polymer ?
#
loop_
_entity_poly.entity_id
_entity_poly.type
_entity_poly.pdbx_seq_one_letter_code
_entity_poly.pdbx_strand_id
1 'polypeptide(L)'
;MSEIETGAKAKAEHCVKIDDMEILAKLAMAGKVSKPRKTSPPPPPKPKGLAIGGYVLFESLILQKFIVRRVIEITKTHVILKPNRSSTINPREIGLPSVILASLDRKQVEQMERKINRLQDKYLDSLKKLRQDHLSRMRELIGL
;
A
#
# COMPACT_ATOMS: atom_id res chain seq x y z
N MET A 1 -20.08 -27.04 51.13
CA MET A 1 -21.37 -27.14 51.87
C MET A 1 -21.61 -25.78 52.49
N SER A 2 -22.68 -25.02 52.30
CA SER A 2 -23.91 -25.08 51.48
C SER A 2 -24.50 -23.65 51.59
N GLU A 3 -24.84 -22.99 50.49
CA GLU A 3 -26.23 -22.64 50.09
C GLU A 3 -26.80 -21.35 50.73
N ILE A 4 -27.04 -20.28 49.93
CA ILE A 4 -28.35 -19.76 49.43
C ILE A 4 -29.03 -18.86 50.53
N GLU A 5 -29.47 -17.61 50.34
CA GLU A 5 -30.54 -17.12 49.45
C GLU A 5 -30.74 -15.59 49.55
N THR A 6 -31.04 -14.93 48.40
CA THR A 6 -31.94 -13.76 48.17
C THR A 6 -31.78 -12.45 48.98
N GLY A 7 -31.93 -11.24 48.44
CA GLY A 7 -32.50 -10.75 47.20
C GLY A 7 -33.16 -9.39 47.52
N ALA A 8 -32.93 -8.34 46.71
CA ALA A 8 -33.90 -7.25 46.47
C ALA A 8 -33.30 -6.19 45.52
N LYS A 9 -33.91 -6.11 44.33
CA LYS A 9 -33.80 -4.98 43.41
C LYS A 9 -34.37 -3.72 44.06
N ALA A 10 -33.69 -2.59 43.93
CA ALA A 10 -34.33 -1.28 43.98
C ALA A 10 -33.87 -0.46 42.78
N LYS A 11 -34.82 -0.21 41.87
CA LYS A 11 -34.71 0.72 40.74
C LYS A 11 -34.58 2.13 41.29
N ALA A 12 -33.66 2.92 40.78
CA ALA A 12 -33.73 4.38 40.84
C ALA A 12 -33.78 4.89 39.40
N GLU A 13 -35.00 5.16 38.95
CA GLU A 13 -35.30 5.92 37.73
C GLU A 13 -34.71 7.31 37.91
N HIS A 14 -33.75 7.72 37.06
CA HIS A 14 -33.32 9.10 37.01
C HIS A 14 -34.08 9.80 35.87
N CYS A 15 -35.04 10.61 36.30
CA CYS A 15 -35.87 11.49 35.49
C CYS A 15 -34.96 12.44 34.67
N VAL A 16 -35.02 12.36 33.34
CA VAL A 16 -34.37 13.33 32.43
C VAL A 16 -35.25 14.57 32.42
N LYS A 17 -34.71 15.71 32.87
CA LYS A 17 -35.42 16.98 32.92
C LYS A 17 -35.67 17.47 31.49
N ILE A 18 -36.84 18.05 31.27
CA ILE A 18 -37.41 18.44 29.97
C ILE A 18 -36.54 19.46 29.20
N ASP A 19 -35.57 20.10 29.85
CA ASP A 19 -34.67 21.09 29.24
C ASP A 19 -33.65 20.49 28.25
N ASP A 20 -33.34 19.19 28.34
CA ASP A 20 -32.39 18.53 27.43
C ASP A 20 -32.98 18.27 26.04
N MET A 21 -34.31 18.19 25.91
CA MET A 21 -35.00 17.94 24.63
C MET A 21 -34.95 19.16 23.70
N GLU A 22 -34.98 20.38 24.25
CA GLU A 22 -34.89 21.60 23.44
C GLU A 22 -33.45 21.82 22.93
N ILE A 23 -32.45 21.42 23.71
CA ILE A 23 -31.04 21.42 23.32
C ILE A 23 -30.79 20.37 22.23
N LEU A 24 -31.34 19.16 22.38
CA LEU A 24 -31.28 18.11 21.35
C LEU A 24 -31.96 18.54 20.05
N ALA A 25 -33.11 19.22 20.13
CA ALA A 25 -33.82 19.72 18.95
C ALA A 25 -33.03 20.82 18.21
N LYS A 26 -32.38 21.74 18.95
CA LYS A 26 -31.51 22.77 18.36
C LYS A 26 -30.24 22.18 17.73
N LEU A 27 -29.66 21.14 18.33
CA LEU A 27 -28.51 20.41 17.78
C LEU A 27 -28.87 19.62 16.51
N ALA A 28 -30.06 19.00 16.47
CA ALA A 28 -30.54 18.26 15.31
C ALA A 28 -30.83 19.19 14.11
N MET A 29 -31.29 20.42 14.36
CA MET A 29 -31.62 21.40 13.33
C MET A 29 -30.43 22.25 12.84
N ALA A 30 -29.31 22.27 13.58
CA ALA A 30 -28.08 22.94 13.16
C ALA A 30 -27.30 22.18 12.07
N GLY A 31 -27.71 20.94 11.76
CA GLY A 31 -27.19 20.13 10.67
C GLY A 31 -27.71 20.55 9.29
N LYS A 32 -27.43 21.79 8.85
CA LYS A 32 -27.40 22.07 7.41
C LYS A 32 -26.24 21.29 6.83
N VAL A 33 -26.52 20.08 6.34
CA VAL A 33 -25.60 19.22 5.60
C VAL A 33 -25.21 19.95 4.31
N SER A 34 -24.18 20.82 4.40
CA SER A 34 -23.35 21.08 3.23
C SER A 34 -22.80 19.72 2.83
N LYS A 35 -23.17 19.24 1.64
CA LYS A 35 -22.63 18.00 1.05
C LYS A 35 -21.12 17.95 1.36
N PRO A 36 -20.58 16.85 1.92
CA PRO A 36 -19.16 16.77 2.17
C PRO A 36 -18.46 17.10 0.85
N ARG A 37 -17.71 18.20 0.84
CA ARG A 37 -16.88 18.57 -0.30
C ARG A 37 -16.06 17.32 -0.56
N LYS A 38 -16.22 16.68 -1.72
CA LYS A 38 -15.33 15.61 -2.16
C LYS A 38 -13.95 16.25 -2.30
N THR A 39 -13.24 16.39 -1.19
CA THR A 39 -11.81 16.63 -1.20
C THR A 39 -11.24 15.31 -1.64
N SER A 40 -11.08 15.17 -2.96
CA SER A 40 -10.25 14.12 -3.53
C SER A 40 -8.95 14.09 -2.73
N PRO A 41 -8.45 12.91 -2.32
CA PRO A 41 -7.20 12.82 -1.58
C PRO A 41 -6.12 13.62 -2.33
N PRO A 42 -5.25 14.35 -1.62
CA PRO A 42 -4.20 15.12 -2.26
C PRO A 42 -3.38 14.18 -3.17
N PRO A 43 -2.97 14.64 -4.37
CA PRO A 43 -2.19 13.81 -5.27
C PRO A 43 -0.90 13.35 -4.55
N PRO A 44 -0.45 12.12 -4.80
CA PRO A 44 0.75 11.61 -4.16
C PRO A 44 1.94 12.53 -4.45
N PRO A 45 2.82 12.78 -3.46
CA PRO A 45 3.98 13.62 -3.66
C PRO A 45 4.87 13.04 -4.76
N LYS A 46 5.46 13.92 -5.58
CA LYS A 46 6.38 13.49 -6.64
C LYS A 46 7.66 12.90 -6.00
N PRO A 47 8.17 11.76 -6.52
CA PRO A 47 9.45 11.21 -6.09
C PRO A 47 10.58 12.24 -6.23
N LYS A 48 11.46 12.31 -5.23
CA LYS A 48 12.65 13.17 -5.30
C LYS A 48 13.52 12.77 -6.49
N GLY A 49 14.03 13.75 -7.24
CA GLY A 49 14.88 13.51 -8.41
C GLY A 49 14.12 13.11 -9.68
N LEU A 50 12.79 13.07 -9.66
CA LEU A 50 11.98 12.81 -10.85
C LEU A 50 11.97 14.02 -11.79
N ALA A 51 12.44 13.82 -13.02
CA ALA A 51 12.48 14.85 -14.05
C ALA A 51 12.29 14.24 -15.44
N ILE A 52 11.71 15.02 -16.36
CA ILE A 52 11.62 14.66 -17.78
C ILE A 52 13.03 14.47 -18.33
N GLY A 53 13.23 13.40 -19.11
CA GLY A 53 14.54 13.03 -19.64
C GLY A 53 15.45 12.28 -18.67
N GLY A 54 15.12 12.26 -17.37
CA GLY A 54 15.77 11.46 -16.35
C GLY A 54 15.39 9.98 -16.40
N TYR A 55 15.80 9.23 -15.38
CA TYR A 55 15.62 7.79 -15.28
C TYR A 55 14.91 7.41 -13.99
N VAL A 56 14.03 6.42 -14.08
CA VAL A 56 13.29 5.85 -12.94
C VAL A 56 13.54 4.37 -12.82
N LEU A 57 13.53 3.89 -11.59
CA LEU A 57 13.51 2.48 -11.19
C LEU A 57 12.12 2.14 -10.66
N PHE A 58 11.54 1.06 -11.15
CA PHE A 58 10.25 0.55 -10.69
C PHE A 58 10.25 -0.97 -10.79
N GLU A 59 9.34 -1.61 -10.06
CA GLU A 59 9.12 -3.06 -10.16
C GLU A 59 8.14 -3.37 -11.30
N SER A 60 8.53 -4.25 -12.20
CA SER A 60 7.61 -4.86 -13.16
C SER A 60 7.02 -6.12 -12.53
N LEU A 61 5.75 -6.04 -12.14
CA LEU A 61 5.03 -7.19 -11.56
C LEU A 61 4.92 -8.37 -12.54
N ILE A 62 4.81 -8.07 -13.84
CA ILE A 62 4.74 -9.10 -14.89
C ILE A 62 6.06 -9.87 -15.00
N LEU A 63 7.18 -9.15 -14.98
CA LEU A 63 8.51 -9.75 -15.08
C LEU A 63 9.09 -10.17 -13.73
N GLN A 64 8.44 -9.80 -12.63
CA GLN A 64 8.92 -9.91 -11.26
C GLN A 64 10.36 -9.39 -11.10
N LYS A 65 10.67 -8.27 -11.77
CA LYS A 65 12.02 -7.68 -11.80
C LYS A 65 11.97 -6.17 -11.72
N PHE A 66 13.02 -5.58 -11.18
CA PHE A 66 13.21 -4.14 -11.17
C PHE A 66 13.84 -3.69 -12.49
N ILE A 67 13.29 -2.60 -13.05
CA ILE A 67 13.63 -2.13 -14.40
C ILE A 67 13.93 -0.63 -14.36
N VAL A 68 14.97 -0.22 -15.09
CA VAL A 68 15.27 1.19 -15.36
C VAL A 68 14.68 1.67 -16.67
N ARG A 69 13.99 2.82 -16.63
CA ARG A 69 13.45 3.49 -17.82
C ARG A 69 13.68 4.98 -17.81
N ARG A 70 13.83 5.53 -19.02
CA ARG A 70 13.88 6.98 -19.22
C ARG A 70 12.48 7.56 -19.18
N VAL A 71 12.30 8.69 -18.51
CA VAL A 71 11.05 9.44 -18.44
C VAL A 71 10.88 10.30 -19.69
N ILE A 72 9.72 10.20 -20.35
CA ILE A 72 9.31 11.09 -21.44
C ILE A 72 8.41 12.21 -20.90
N GLU A 73 7.46 11.86 -20.03
CA GLU A 73 6.46 12.82 -19.55
C GLU A 73 6.09 12.50 -18.10
N ILE A 74 5.64 13.51 -17.36
CA ILE A 74 5.19 13.38 -15.97
C ILE A 74 3.81 14.03 -15.87
N THR A 75 2.80 13.23 -15.56
CA THR A 75 1.44 13.72 -15.30
C THR A 75 1.24 13.95 -13.79
N LYS A 76 0.01 14.27 -13.37
CA LYS A 76 -0.31 14.46 -11.95
C LYS A 76 -0.17 13.17 -11.13
N THR A 77 -0.38 12.01 -11.76
CA THR A 77 -0.49 10.71 -11.08
C THR A 77 0.43 9.64 -11.67
N HIS A 78 0.94 9.85 -12.89
CA HIS A 78 1.70 8.86 -13.63
C HIS A 78 2.98 9.43 -14.24
N VAL A 79 3.87 8.53 -14.63
CA VAL A 79 5.11 8.78 -15.37
C VAL A 79 5.04 8.00 -16.67
N ILE A 80 5.22 8.70 -17.78
CA ILE A 80 5.27 8.10 -19.11
C ILE A 80 6.73 7.79 -19.44
N LEU A 81 6.98 6.56 -19.88
CA LEU A 81 8.30 5.98 -20.03
C LEU A 81 8.67 5.77 -21.49
N LYS A 82 9.96 5.90 -21.80
CA LYS A 82 10.49 5.62 -23.13
C LYS A 82 10.37 4.12 -23.45
N PRO A 83 9.66 3.75 -24.52
CA PRO A 83 9.48 2.34 -24.87
C PRO A 83 10.82 1.69 -25.21
N ASN A 84 10.97 0.42 -24.83
CA ASN A 84 12.14 -0.38 -25.19
C ASN A 84 11.84 -1.25 -26.39
N ARG A 85 12.39 -0.91 -27.54
CA ARG A 85 12.14 -1.70 -28.75
C ARG A 85 12.57 -3.17 -28.64
N SER A 86 13.48 -3.48 -27.70
CA SER A 86 13.96 -4.85 -27.46
C SER A 86 13.12 -5.66 -26.45
N SER A 87 12.12 -5.07 -25.79
CA SER A 87 11.31 -5.76 -24.78
C SER A 87 9.90 -6.00 -25.30
N THR A 88 9.43 -7.24 -25.21
CA THR A 88 8.03 -7.60 -25.46
C THR A 88 7.10 -6.98 -24.42
N ILE A 89 7.57 -6.83 -23.18
CA ILE A 89 6.83 -6.21 -22.08
C ILE A 89 7.39 -4.81 -21.86
N ASN A 90 6.62 -3.79 -22.26
CA ASN A 90 6.99 -2.38 -22.14
C ASN A 90 5.87 -1.61 -21.44
N PRO A 91 5.92 -1.50 -20.09
CA PRO A 91 5.07 -0.53 -19.41
C PRO A 91 5.41 0.87 -19.95
N ARG A 92 4.46 1.46 -20.68
CA ARG A 92 4.57 2.83 -21.21
C ARG A 92 4.22 3.87 -20.15
N GLU A 93 3.48 3.45 -19.15
CA GLU A 93 2.97 4.31 -18.09
C GLU A 93 3.05 3.55 -16.76
N ILE A 94 3.49 4.24 -15.71
CA ILE A 94 3.52 3.74 -14.34
C ILE A 94 2.99 4.80 -13.39
N GLY A 95 2.35 4.40 -12.29
CA GLY A 95 1.93 5.35 -11.25
C GLY A 95 3.13 5.95 -10.51
N LEU A 96 3.02 7.20 -10.07
CA LEU A 96 4.04 7.84 -9.22
C LEU A 96 4.40 7.01 -7.97
N PRO A 97 3.45 6.37 -7.27
CA PRO A 97 3.78 5.52 -6.11
C PRO A 97 4.62 4.28 -6.46
N SER A 98 4.60 3.83 -7.72
CA SER A 98 5.39 2.68 -8.17
C SER A 98 6.86 3.02 -8.46
N VAL A 99 7.21 4.32 -8.47
CA VAL A 99 8.58 4.77 -8.65
C VAL A 99 9.35 4.59 -7.35
N ILE A 100 10.36 3.72 -7.37
CA ILE A 100 11.20 3.40 -6.21
C ILE A 100 12.34 4.40 -6.09
N LEU A 101 12.96 4.73 -7.22
CA LEU A 101 14.07 5.67 -7.32
C LEU A 101 13.95 6.47 -8.62
N ALA A 102 14.31 7.75 -8.57
CA ALA A 102 14.43 8.59 -9.75
C ALA A 102 15.73 9.39 -9.68
N SER A 103 16.43 9.53 -10.81
CA SER A 103 17.62 10.36 -10.93
C SER A 103 17.83 10.80 -12.38
N LEU A 104 18.49 11.94 -12.58
CA LEU A 104 18.99 12.34 -13.90
C LEU A 104 20.17 11.48 -14.35
N ASP A 105 20.94 10.93 -13.42
CA ASP A 105 22.10 10.09 -13.72
C ASP A 105 21.67 8.63 -13.91
N ARG A 106 21.70 8.17 -15.16
CA ARG A 106 21.41 6.78 -15.54
C ARG A 106 22.25 5.77 -14.77
N LYS A 107 23.53 6.04 -14.55
CA LYS A 107 24.46 5.07 -13.96
C LYS A 107 24.08 4.75 -12.52
N GLN A 108 23.65 5.76 -11.75
CA GLN A 108 23.19 5.57 -10.37
C GLN A 108 21.97 4.65 -10.31
N VAL A 109 20.98 4.88 -11.20
CA VAL A 109 19.76 4.08 -11.21
C VAL A 109 20.06 2.64 -11.65
N GLU A 110 20.89 2.44 -12.68
CA GLU A 110 21.31 1.10 -13.14
C GLU A 110 22.17 0.34 -12.12
N GLN A 111 22.98 1.03 -11.31
CA GLN A 111 23.70 0.41 -10.21
C GLN A 111 22.73 -0.09 -9.13
N MET A 112 21.71 0.70 -8.80
CA MET A 112 20.68 0.30 -7.85
C MET A 112 19.84 -0.87 -8.36
N GLU A 113 19.42 -0.82 -9.63
CA GLU A 113 18.73 -1.94 -10.30
C GLU A 113 19.50 -3.24 -10.17
N ARG A 114 20.80 -3.24 -10.53
CA ARG A 114 21.65 -4.42 -10.43
C ARG A 114 21.78 -4.91 -8.99
N LYS A 115 21.90 -4.01 -8.02
CA LYS A 115 21.99 -4.38 -6.61
C LYS A 115 20.70 -5.04 -6.12
N ILE A 116 19.54 -4.46 -6.42
CA ILE A 116 18.24 -4.99 -5.98
C ILE A 116 17.94 -6.32 -6.66
N ASN A 117 18.11 -6.43 -7.98
CA ASN A 117 17.87 -7.69 -8.70
C ASN A 117 18.75 -8.83 -8.15
N ARG A 118 20.04 -8.58 -7.84
CA ARG A 118 20.90 -9.58 -7.20
C ARG A 118 20.42 -10.02 -5.82
N LEU A 119 19.89 -9.10 -5.02
CA LEU A 119 19.34 -9.41 -3.70
C LEU A 119 18.04 -10.22 -3.83
N GLN A 120 17.20 -9.86 -4.80
CA GLN A 120 15.96 -10.57 -5.10
C GLN A 120 16.24 -12.01 -5.57
N ASP A 121 17.22 -12.20 -6.45
CA ASP A 121 17.62 -13.55 -6.91
C ASP A 121 18.10 -14.41 -5.73
N LYS A 122 18.97 -13.87 -4.85
CA LYS A 122 19.44 -14.57 -3.65
C LYS A 122 18.29 -14.95 -2.70
N TYR A 123 17.33 -14.06 -2.52
CA TYR A 123 16.15 -14.30 -1.70
C TYR A 123 15.28 -15.42 -2.30
N LEU A 124 15.02 -15.37 -3.62
CA LEU A 124 14.27 -16.40 -4.33
C LEU A 124 14.95 -17.77 -4.25
N ASP A 125 16.27 -17.83 -4.38
CA ASP A 125 17.02 -19.08 -4.25
C ASP A 125 16.96 -19.64 -2.82
N SER A 126 17.02 -18.77 -1.81
CA SER A 126 16.88 -19.17 -0.41
C SER A 126 15.49 -19.73 -0.13
N LEU A 127 14.44 -19.11 -0.67
CA LEU A 127 13.06 -19.60 -0.57
C LEU A 127 12.87 -20.95 -1.27
N LYS A 128 13.49 -21.16 -2.43
CA LYS A 128 13.43 -22.45 -3.14
C LYS A 128 14.06 -23.56 -2.30
N LYS A 129 15.23 -23.30 -1.71
CA LYS A 129 15.91 -24.26 -0.81
C LYS A 129 15.03 -24.57 0.40
N LEU A 130 14.51 -23.55 1.07
CA LEU A 130 13.64 -23.73 2.23
C LEU A 130 12.39 -24.55 1.90
N ARG A 131 11.74 -24.28 0.76
CA ARG A 131 10.59 -25.05 0.28
C ARG A 131 10.97 -26.50 0.01
N GLN A 132 12.12 -26.75 -0.60
CA GLN A 132 12.58 -28.09 -0.90
C GLN A 132 12.91 -28.88 0.37
N ASP A 133 13.62 -28.27 1.32
CA ASP A 133 13.94 -28.88 2.62
C ASP A 133 12.66 -29.22 3.39
N HIS A 134 11.67 -28.32 3.36
CA HIS A 134 10.37 -28.55 3.99
C HIS A 134 9.63 -29.72 3.34
N LEU A 135 9.60 -29.80 2.01
CA LEU A 135 8.97 -30.91 1.30
C LEU A 135 9.68 -32.24 1.56
N SER A 136 11.02 -32.25 1.63
CA SER A 136 11.78 -33.45 1.97
C SER A 136 11.45 -33.96 3.37
N ARG A 137 11.42 -33.07 4.38
CA ARG A 137 11.03 -33.45 5.75
C ARG A 137 9.60 -33.98 5.82
N MET A 138 8.67 -33.37 5.08
CA MET A 138 7.30 -33.85 5.03
C MET A 138 7.20 -35.24 4.40
N ARG A 139 8.01 -35.54 3.37
CA ARG A 139 8.10 -36.87 2.75
C ARG A 139 8.64 -37.92 3.73
N GLU A 140 9.72 -37.59 4.44
CA GLU A 140 10.28 -38.45 5.49
C GLU A 140 9.23 -38.78 6.57
N LEU A 141 8.44 -37.79 7.00
CA LEU A 141 7.41 -37.97 8.02
C LEU A 141 6.22 -38.84 7.57
N ILE A 142 5.86 -38.81 6.28
CA ILE A 142 4.77 -39.63 5.74
C ILE A 142 5.26 -40.98 5.17
N GLY A 143 6.56 -41.27 5.27
CA GLY A 143 7.15 -42.53 4.83
C GLY A 143 7.21 -42.72 3.30
N LEU A 144 7.33 -41.61 2.55
CA LEU A 144 7.48 -41.60 1.08
C LEU A 144 8.91 -41.27 0.64
#